data_AF-A0A945FJ09-F1
#
_entry.id   AF-A0A945FJ09-F1
#
_cell.length_a   1.000
_cell.length_b   1.000
_cell.length_c   1.000
_cell.angle_alpha   90.00
_cell.angle_beta   90.00
_cell.angle_gamma   90.00
#
_symmetry.space_group_name_H-M   'P 1'
#
loop_
_entity.id
_entity.type
_entity.pdbx_description
1 polymer ?
#
loop_
_entity_poly.entity_id
_entity_poly.type
_entity_poly.pdbx_seq_one_letter_code
_entity_poly.pdbx_strand_id
1 'polypeptide(L)'
;MILLETITEDKIRQMVTQFYQKVRNDDLLGPVFGDQIADPDWPHHLDRMCDFWSSILLTTGRFHGNPRLKHAALPHIEPEHFERWLALFEPTLHEIYDADTANQIFARALRMREVLQTAACA
;
A
#
# COMPACT_ATOMS: atom_id res chain seq x y z
N MET A 1 17.27 14.20 -11.75
CA MET A 1 15.94 14.59 -11.25
C MET A 1 14.95 14.29 -12.37
N ILE A 2 14.46 13.05 -12.41
CA ILE A 2 13.63 12.55 -13.52
C ILE A 2 12.16 12.68 -13.10
N LEU A 3 11.39 13.25 -14.01
CA LEU A 3 10.00 13.69 -13.91
C LEU A 3 9.06 12.57 -13.45
N LEU A 4 8.33 12.81 -12.37
CA LEU A 4 7.09 12.11 -12.01
C LEU A 4 5.91 12.62 -12.87
N GLU A 5 6.13 13.04 -14.11
CA GLU A 5 5.11 13.67 -14.97
C GLU A 5 3.93 12.74 -15.28
N THR A 6 4.06 11.44 -14.99
CA THR A 6 3.03 10.43 -15.23
C THR A 6 2.24 10.02 -13.99
N ILE A 7 2.54 10.54 -12.78
CA ILE A 7 1.80 10.23 -11.56
C ILE A 7 0.71 11.28 -11.34
N THR A 8 -0.54 10.85 -11.27
CA THR A 8 -1.70 11.69 -11.01
C THR A 8 -2.56 11.08 -9.90
N GLU A 9 -3.45 11.90 -9.32
CA GLU A 9 -4.42 11.43 -8.34
C GLU A 9 -5.30 10.29 -8.88
N ASP A 10 -5.69 10.38 -10.16
CA ASP A 10 -6.50 9.33 -10.81
C ASP A 10 -5.73 8.01 -10.92
N LYS A 11 -4.45 8.06 -11.29
CA LYS A 11 -3.60 6.85 -11.35
C LYS A 11 -3.30 6.29 -9.97
N ILE A 12 -3.14 7.14 -8.94
CA ILE A 12 -3.03 6.70 -7.55
C ILE A 12 -4.31 5.98 -7.13
N ARG A 13 -5.49 6.55 -7.43
CA ARG A 13 -6.77 5.92 -7.12
C ARG A 13 -6.94 4.59 -7.84
N GLN A 14 -6.57 4.50 -9.12
CA GLN A 14 -6.59 3.25 -9.88
C GLN A 14 -5.66 2.20 -9.26
N MET A 15 -4.40 2.57 -8.99
CA MET A 15 -3.41 1.71 -8.33
C MET A 15 -3.91 1.19 -6.98
N VAL A 16 -4.39 2.08 -6.11
CA VAL A 16 -4.91 1.73 -4.78
C VAL A 16 -6.12 0.80 -4.90
N THR A 17 -7.08 1.14 -5.76
CA THR A 17 -8.30 0.34 -5.91
C THR A 17 -8.00 -1.06 -6.42
N GLN A 18 -7.21 -1.19 -7.50
CA GLN A 18 -6.86 -2.50 -8.06
C GLN A 18 -6.01 -3.32 -7.09
N PHE A 19 -5.06 -2.68 -6.42
CA PHE A 19 -4.21 -3.36 -5.45
C PHE A 19 -5.04 -3.95 -4.29
N TYR A 20 -5.90 -3.14 -3.67
CA TYR A 20 -6.69 -3.60 -2.53
C TYR A 20 -7.82 -4.56 -2.92
N GLN A 21 -8.29 -4.55 -4.17
CA GLN A 21 -9.12 -5.64 -4.71
C GLN A 21 -8.36 -6.97 -4.70
N LYS A 22 -7.08 -6.99 -5.09
CA LYS A 22 -6.25 -8.21 -5.04
C LYS A 22 -6.00 -8.64 -3.59
N VAL A 23 -5.66 -7.70 -2.70
CA VAL A 23 -5.44 -7.96 -1.27
C VAL A 23 -6.67 -8.58 -0.60
N ARG A 24 -7.86 -8.04 -0.86
CA ARG A 24 -9.10 -8.54 -0.23
C ARG A 24 -9.47 -9.96 -0.68
N ASN A 25 -9.07 -10.35 -1.88
CA ASN A 25 -9.32 -11.68 -2.45
C ASN A 25 -8.15 -12.65 -2.23
N ASP A 26 -7.09 -12.23 -1.54
CA ASP A 26 -5.92 -13.06 -1.28
C ASP A 26 -6.14 -13.94 -0.04
N ASP A 27 -5.80 -15.22 -0.11
CA ASP A 27 -6.05 -16.16 0.98
C ASP A 27 -5.23 -15.87 2.25
N LEU A 28 -4.07 -15.22 2.12
CA LEU A 28 -3.20 -14.88 3.25
C LEU A 28 -3.52 -13.48 3.80
N LEU A 29 -3.67 -12.49 2.92
CA LEU A 29 -3.90 -11.10 3.34
C LEU A 29 -5.37 -10.77 3.60
N GLY A 30 -6.29 -11.39 2.87
CA GLY A 30 -7.73 -11.15 2.97
C GLY A 30 -8.23 -11.25 4.41
N PRO A 31 -7.91 -12.32 5.17
CA PRO A 31 -8.29 -12.44 6.58
C PRO A 31 -7.71 -11.33 7.47
N VAL A 32 -6.43 -10.99 7.30
CA VAL A 32 -5.76 -9.93 8.07
C VAL A 32 -6.46 -8.59 7.91
N PHE A 33 -6.83 -8.21 6.68
CA PHE A 33 -7.55 -6.97 6.43
C PHE A 33 -9.03 -7.07 6.85
N GLY A 34 -9.66 -8.22 6.64
CA GLY A 34 -11.05 -8.49 7.01
C GLY A 34 -11.31 -8.42 8.52
N ASP A 35 -10.34 -8.81 9.34
CA ASP A 35 -10.40 -8.69 10.80
C ASP A 35 -10.34 -7.23 11.29
N GLN A 36 -9.84 -6.32 10.47
CA GLN A 36 -9.60 -4.91 10.84
C GLN A 36 -10.53 -3.92 10.13
N ILE A 37 -11.13 -4.31 9.00
CA ILE A 37 -11.92 -3.44 8.13
C ILE A 37 -13.21 -4.16 7.77
N ALA A 38 -14.32 -3.69 8.34
CA ALA A 38 -15.63 -4.20 8.00
C ALA A 38 -16.01 -3.82 6.54
N ASP A 39 -16.87 -4.62 5.92
CA ASP A 39 -17.33 -4.40 4.54
C ASP A 39 -17.77 -2.96 4.23
N PRO A 40 -18.54 -2.27 5.09
CA PRO A 40 -18.94 -0.88 4.86
C PRO A 40 -17.80 0.14 4.92
N ASP A 41 -16.68 -0.21 5.56
CA ASP A 41 -15.56 0.71 5.84
C ASP A 41 -14.48 0.70 4.75
N TRP A 42 -14.56 -0.22 3.78
CA TRP A 42 -13.60 -0.30 2.68
C TRP A 42 -13.46 0.99 1.87
N PRO A 43 -14.53 1.70 1.47
CA PRO A 43 -14.39 2.98 0.77
C PRO A 43 -13.53 3.99 1.54
N HIS A 44 -13.75 4.10 2.85
CA HIS A 44 -12.97 4.99 3.70
C HIS A 44 -11.51 4.54 3.82
N HIS A 45 -11.25 3.23 3.90
CA HIS A 45 -9.88 2.71 3.85
C HIS A 45 -9.17 3.05 2.53
N LEU A 46 -9.84 2.87 1.39
CA LEU A 46 -9.28 3.17 0.07
C LEU A 46 -8.97 4.67 -0.09
N ASP A 47 -9.84 5.56 0.38
CA ASP A 47 -9.57 7.00 0.35
C ASP A 47 -8.36 7.36 1.22
N ARG A 48 -8.27 6.78 2.42
CA ARG A 48 -7.10 6.96 3.29
C ARG A 48 -5.80 6.45 2.66
N MET A 49 -5.86 5.38 1.87
CA MET A 49 -4.72 4.85 1.14
C MET A 49 -4.36 5.69 -0.09
N CYS A 50 -5.33 6.32 -0.75
CA CYS A 50 -5.07 7.32 -1.78
C CYS A 50 -4.31 8.51 -1.19
N ASP A 51 -4.75 9.03 -0.04
CA ASP A 51 -4.06 10.11 0.66
C ASP A 51 -2.64 9.71 1.07
N PHE A 52 -2.46 8.47 1.55
CA PHE A 52 -1.13 7.93 1.88
C PHE A 52 -0.19 7.97 0.68
N TRP A 53 -0.59 7.37 -0.44
CA TRP A 53 0.26 7.32 -1.63
C TRP A 53 0.45 8.69 -2.28
N SER A 54 -0.56 9.57 -2.23
CA SER A 54 -0.40 10.95 -2.68
C SER A 54 0.60 11.73 -1.82
N SER A 55 0.62 11.54 -0.50
CA SER A 55 1.67 12.12 0.34
C SER A 55 3.06 11.61 -0.01
N ILE A 56 3.21 10.32 -0.37
CA ILE A 56 4.51 9.71 -0.68
C ILE A 56 5.00 10.06 -2.09
N LEU A 57 4.10 10.11 -3.07
CA LEU A 57 4.44 10.24 -4.49
C LEU A 57 4.34 11.68 -4.99
N LEU A 58 3.38 12.44 -4.49
CA LEU A 58 3.09 13.80 -4.91
C LEU A 58 3.39 14.84 -3.82
N THR A 59 3.85 14.41 -2.63
CA THR A 59 4.22 15.28 -1.50
C THR A 59 3.06 16.20 -1.05
N THR A 60 1.82 15.73 -1.18
CA THR A 60 0.63 16.56 -0.87
C THR A 60 0.40 16.77 0.63
N GLY A 61 0.97 15.92 1.49
CA GLY A 61 0.79 16.00 2.94
C GLY A 61 -0.61 15.64 3.44
N ARG A 62 -1.48 15.05 2.60
CA ARG A 62 -2.88 14.74 2.96
C ARG A 62 -3.00 13.60 3.98
N PHE A 63 -2.10 12.64 3.95
CA PHE A 63 -2.10 11.56 4.92
C PHE A 63 -1.66 12.01 6.31
N HIS A 64 -2.55 11.80 7.29
CA HIS A 64 -2.29 12.02 8.69
C HIS A 64 -2.41 10.69 9.46
N GLY A 65 -1.32 10.25 10.08
CA GLY A 65 -1.28 9.05 10.90
C GLY A 65 0.13 8.50 11.10
N ASN A 66 0.22 7.44 11.91
CA ASN A 66 1.47 6.74 12.17
C ASN A 66 1.36 5.28 11.68
N PRO A 67 1.80 4.98 10.45
CA PRO A 67 1.74 3.63 9.88
C PRO A 67 2.47 2.61 10.75
N ARG A 68 3.65 2.94 11.30
CA ARG A 68 4.41 2.04 12.18
C ARG A 68 3.59 1.60 13.40
N LEU A 69 3.00 2.56 14.11
CA LEU A 69 2.16 2.26 15.28
C LEU A 69 0.97 1.37 14.91
N LYS A 70 0.34 1.64 13.75
CA LYS A 70 -0.80 0.85 13.28
C LYS A 70 -0.40 -0.60 12.99
N HIS A 71 0.72 -0.83 12.32
CA HIS A 71 1.17 -2.18 12.00
C HIS A 71 1.72 -2.92 13.23
N ALA A 72 2.37 -2.22 14.17
CA ALA A 72 2.81 -2.77 15.45
C ALA A 72 1.66 -3.27 16.36
N ALA A 73 0.46 -2.72 16.17
CA ALA A 73 -0.72 -3.10 16.94
C ALA A 73 -1.52 -4.26 16.30
N LEU A 74 -1.13 -4.72 15.11
CA LEU A 74 -1.83 -5.81 14.43
C LEU A 74 -1.42 -7.16 15.04
N PRO A 75 -2.37 -7.99 15.48
CA PRO A 75 -2.07 -9.33 15.96
C PRO A 75 -1.66 -10.23 14.78
N HIS A 76 -0.76 -11.18 15.04
CA HIS A 76 -0.42 -12.27 14.11
C HIS A 76 0.09 -11.83 12.72
N ILE A 77 0.72 -10.65 12.62
CA ILE A 77 1.45 -10.25 11.42
C ILE A 77 2.85 -10.87 11.42
N GLU A 78 3.18 -11.52 10.32
CA GLU A 78 4.45 -12.21 10.10
C GLU A 78 5.15 -11.71 8.81
N PRO A 79 6.47 -11.92 8.65
CA PRO A 79 7.21 -11.51 7.46
C PRO A 79 6.56 -11.92 6.13
N GLU A 80 5.95 -13.11 6.08
CA GLU A 80 5.29 -13.67 4.90
C GLU A 80 4.12 -12.81 4.41
N HIS A 81 3.42 -12.11 5.31
CA HIS A 81 2.36 -11.17 4.94
C HIS A 81 2.92 -9.96 4.19
N PHE A 82 4.08 -9.45 4.61
CA PHE A 82 4.75 -8.35 3.93
C PHE A 82 5.28 -8.77 2.55
N GLU A 83 5.84 -9.98 2.45
CA GLU A 83 6.29 -10.56 1.19
C GLU A 83 5.12 -10.73 0.22
N ARG A 84 3.99 -11.26 0.70
CA ARG A 84 2.78 -11.42 -0.09
C ARG A 84 2.21 -10.08 -0.55
N TRP A 85 2.19 -9.08 0.34
CA TRP A 85 1.74 -7.73 0.02
C TRP A 85 2.57 -7.14 -1.14
N LEU A 86 3.90 -7.28 -1.10
CA LEU A 86 4.78 -6.82 -2.17
C LEU A 86 4.58 -7.61 -3.47
N ALA A 87 4.39 -8.93 -3.38
CA ALA A 87 4.15 -9.79 -4.53
C ALA A 87 2.84 -9.47 -5.26
N LEU A 88 1.85 -8.89 -4.58
CA LEU A 88 0.64 -8.34 -5.20
C LEU A 88 0.83 -6.90 -5.69
N PHE A 89 1.65 -6.10 -4.99
CA PHE A 89 1.83 -4.69 -5.27
C PHE A 89 2.67 -4.45 -6.52
N GLU A 90 3.80 -5.15 -6.68
CA GLU A 90 4.71 -4.97 -7.81
C GLU A 90 4.02 -5.19 -9.18
N PRO A 91 3.30 -6.30 -9.44
CA PRO A 91 2.58 -6.46 -10.69
C PRO A 91 1.52 -5.38 -10.91
N THR A 92 0.83 -4.95 -9.84
CA THR A 92 -0.17 -3.88 -9.92
C THR A 92 0.45 -2.55 -10.33
N LEU A 93 1.68 -2.25 -9.90
CA LEU A 93 2.38 -1.05 -10.37
C LEU A 93 2.67 -1.14 -11.88
N HIS A 94 3.10 -2.30 -12.37
CA HIS A 94 3.39 -2.51 -13.79
C HIS A 94 2.12 -2.54 -14.68
N GLU A 95 0.95 -2.77 -14.11
CA GLU A 95 -0.34 -2.66 -14.81
C GLU A 95 -0.78 -1.19 -15.00
N ILE A 96 -0.32 -0.27 -14.14
CA ILE A 96 -0.76 1.14 -14.11
C ILE A 96 0.28 2.11 -14.68
N TYR A 97 1.56 1.83 -14.44
CA TYR A 97 2.67 2.71 -14.74
C TYR A 97 3.65 2.06 -15.73
N ASP A 98 4.41 2.90 -16.43
CA ASP A 98 5.58 2.42 -17.16
C ASP A 98 6.62 1.80 -16.21
N ALA A 99 7.51 0.97 -16.76
CA ALA A 99 8.45 0.20 -15.96
C ALA A 99 9.37 1.06 -15.07
N ASP A 100 9.79 2.24 -15.53
CA ASP A 100 10.66 3.12 -14.74
C ASP A 100 9.89 3.69 -13.53
N THR A 101 8.70 4.23 -13.77
CA THR A 101 7.84 4.75 -12.71
C THR A 101 7.44 3.65 -11.72
N ALA A 102 7.05 2.46 -12.20
CA ALA A 102 6.70 1.31 -11.37
C ALA A 102 7.85 0.89 -10.45
N ASN A 103 9.06 0.72 -11.00
CA ASN A 103 10.26 0.35 -10.24
C ASN A 103 10.61 1.40 -9.16
N GLN A 104 10.46 2.68 -9.49
CA GLN A 104 10.69 3.77 -8.53
C GLN A 104 9.67 3.79 -7.39
N ILE A 105 8.40 3.49 -7.66
CA ILE A 105 7.36 3.36 -6.62
C ILE A 105 7.63 2.12 -5.77
N PHE A 106 7.96 0.99 -6.40
CA PHE A 106 8.24 -0.26 -5.72
C PHE A 106 9.46 -0.15 -4.79
N ALA A 107 10.52 0.53 -5.21
CA ALA A 107 11.67 0.81 -4.36
C ALA A 107 11.30 1.60 -3.09
N ARG A 108 10.29 2.49 -3.15
CA ARG A 108 9.75 3.17 -1.95
C ARG A 108 8.99 2.19 -1.07
N ALA A 109 8.17 1.31 -1.65
CA ALA A 109 7.44 0.26 -0.93
C ALA A 109 8.37 -0.69 -0.17
N LEU A 110 9.48 -1.12 -0.78
CA LEU A 110 10.49 -1.97 -0.14
C LEU A 110 11.09 -1.33 1.12
N ARG A 111 11.43 -0.03 1.07
CA ARG A 111 11.90 0.70 2.26
C ARG A 111 10.83 0.81 3.33
N MET A 112 9.58 1.07 2.95
CA MET A 112 8.47 1.11 3.91
C MET A 112 8.23 -0.26 4.55
N ARG A 113 8.34 -1.34 3.77
CA ARG A 113 8.24 -2.72 4.27
C ARG A 113 9.22 -2.94 5.42
N GLU A 114 10.49 -2.61 5.26
CA GLU A 114 11.51 -2.80 6.30
C GLU A 114 11.11 -2.11 7.63
N VAL A 115 10.62 -0.87 7.53
CA VAL A 115 10.21 -0.08 8.68
C VAL A 115 8.95 -0.64 9.36
N LEU A 116 7.97 -1.10 8.59
CA LEU A 116 6.71 -1.62 9.11
C LEU A 116 6.86 -3.04 9.66
N GLN A 117 7.59 -3.90 8.96
CA GLN A 117 7.86 -5.27 9.38
C GLN A 117 8.67 -5.30 10.68
N THR A 118 9.70 -4.47 10.81
CA THR A 118 10.45 -4.36 12.07
C THR A 118 9.56 -3.91 13.23
N ALA A 119 8.53 -3.10 12.97
CA ALA A 119 7.62 -2.65 14.02
C ALA A 119 6.53 -3.69 14.37
N ALA A 120 6.09 -4.49 13.38
CA ALA A 120 5.01 -5.45 13.53
C ALA A 120 5.46 -6.83 14.03
N CYS A 121 6.66 -7.26 13.64
CA CYS A 121 7.20 -8.57 13.97
C CYS A 121 8.24 -8.53 15.11
N ALA A 122 8.22 -7.46 15.92
CA ALA A 122 9.14 -7.26 17.04
C ALA A 122 8.65 -7.93 18.33
#